data_AF-A0A0K2VY30-F1
#
_entry.id   AF-A0A0K2VY30-F1
#
_cell.length_a   1.000
_cell.length_b   1.000
_cell.length_c   1.000
_cell.angle_alpha   90.00
_cell.angle_beta   90.00
_cell.angle_gamma   90.00
#
_symmetry.space_group_name_H-M   'P 1'
#
loop_
_entity.id
_entity.type
_entity.pdbx_description
1 polymer ?
#
loop_
_entity_poly.entity_id
_entity_poly.type
_entity_poly.pdbx_seq_one_letter_code
_entity_poly.pdbx_strand_id
1 'polypeptide(L)'
;MIAGRLRECLRSLRWEASDLAQELGCSRTDAARWIDGRAPVPLAVAAWIEALAKAHSALPPPRLRQQISATHTTPAGALNVQAFPGIGQPRPHGVVLQPPYPRRHMLAGGLRPGTVGTHPKEGPDHEPRPL
;
A
#
# COMPACT_ATOMS: atom_id res chain seq x y z
N MET A 1 19.47 -1.94 25.92
CA MET A 1 19.48 -3.30 25.32
C MET A 1 20.91 -3.74 25.13
N ILE A 2 21.25 -4.99 25.47
CA ILE A 2 22.59 -5.57 25.24
C ILE A 2 22.72 -6.13 23.81
N ALA A 3 23.94 -6.18 23.27
CA ALA A 3 24.21 -6.67 21.92
C ALA A 3 23.67 -8.09 21.64
N GLY A 4 23.77 -8.99 22.63
CA GLY A 4 23.21 -10.35 22.51
C GLY A 4 21.68 -10.35 22.30
N ARG A 5 20.96 -9.45 22.97
CA ARG A 5 19.51 -9.30 22.79
C ARG A 5 19.16 -8.72 21.43
N LEU A 6 19.93 -7.72 20.98
CA LEU A 6 19.77 -7.14 19.65
C LEU A 6 19.93 -8.21 18.56
N ARG A 7 20.97 -9.04 18.65
CA ARG A 7 21.22 -10.17 17.73
C ARG A 7 20.04 -11.14 17.68
N GLU A 8 19.46 -11.46 18.83
CA GLU A 8 18.30 -12.37 18.90
C GLU A 8 17.05 -11.78 18.24
N CYS A 9 16.78 -10.49 18.47
CA CYS A 9 15.68 -9.78 17.81
C CYS A 9 15.87 -9.74 16.29
N LEU A 10 17.07 -9.43 15.80
CA LEU A 10 17.38 -9.43 14.36
C LEU A 10 17.25 -10.82 13.75
N ARG A 11 17.70 -11.88 14.45
CA ARG A 11 17.53 -13.26 13.98
C ARG A 11 16.06 -13.64 13.82
N SER A 12 15.20 -13.22 14.75
CA SER A 12 13.76 -13.46 14.68
C SER A 12 13.13 -12.79 13.46
N LEU A 13 13.66 -11.63 13.05
CA LEU A 13 13.26 -10.89 11.86
C LEU A 13 13.97 -11.36 10.58
N ARG A 14 14.98 -12.24 10.71
CA ARG A 14 15.89 -12.66 9.62
C ARG A 14 16.66 -11.51 8.99
N TRP A 15 17.00 -10.49 9.78
CA TRP A 15 17.72 -9.30 9.34
C TRP A 15 19.21 -9.40 9.65
N GLU A 16 20.03 -8.86 8.76
CA GLU A 16 21.46 -8.64 8.94
C GLU A 16 21.80 -7.17 9.27
N ALA A 17 23.08 -6.89 9.53
CA ALA A 17 23.57 -5.54 9.82
C ALA A 17 23.31 -4.55 8.67
N SER A 18 23.30 -5.03 7.43
CA SER A 18 22.96 -4.24 6.24
C SER A 18 21.50 -3.82 6.24
N ASP A 19 20.58 -4.73 6.56
CA ASP A 19 19.15 -4.46 6.56
C ASP A 19 18.80 -3.46 7.67
N LEU A 20 19.40 -3.65 8.86
CA LEU A 20 19.25 -2.71 9.97
C LEU A 20 19.76 -1.31 9.60
N ALA A 21 20.90 -1.22 8.91
CA ALA A 21 21.47 0.05 8.48
C ALA A 21 20.60 0.74 7.43
N GLN A 22 20.06 -0.03 6.49
CA GLN A 22 19.16 0.45 5.45
C GLN A 22 17.86 1.02 6.05
N GLU A 23 17.23 0.29 6.97
CA GLU A 23 15.97 0.69 7.60
C GLU A 23 16.13 1.92 8.51
N LEU A 24 17.28 2.06 9.17
CA LEU A 24 17.58 3.22 10.01
C LEU A 24 18.19 4.40 9.24
N GLY A 25 18.54 4.22 7.96
CA GLY A 25 19.30 5.20 7.18
C GLY A 25 20.66 5.53 7.78
N CYS A 26 21.28 4.59 8.50
CA CYS A 26 22.58 4.77 9.17
C CYS A 26 23.70 3.99 8.46
N SER A 27 24.95 4.20 8.90
CA SER A 27 26.07 3.48 8.30
C SER A 27 26.07 2.00 8.71
N ARG A 28 26.41 1.10 7.77
CA ARG A 28 26.58 -0.34 8.04
C ARG A 28 27.59 -0.59 9.18
N THR A 29 28.61 0.26 9.27
CA THR A 29 29.63 0.17 10.32
C THR A 29 29.04 0.42 11.70
N ASP A 30 28.14 1.40 11.85
CA ASP A 30 27.50 1.70 13.14
C ASP A 30 26.56 0.57 13.56
N ALA A 31 25.75 0.07 12.63
CA ALA A 31 24.90 -1.11 12.86
C ALA A 31 25.73 -2.33 13.27
N ALA A 32 26.86 -2.60 12.61
CA ALA A 32 27.77 -3.67 12.97
C ALA A 32 28.38 -3.48 14.37
N ARG A 33 28.78 -2.25 14.73
CA ARG A 33 29.32 -1.95 16.07
C ARG A 33 28.32 -2.19 17.18
N TRP A 34 27.04 -1.88 16.95
CA TRP A 34 25.95 -2.18 17.88
C TRP A 34 25.73 -3.67 18.04
N ILE A 35 25.72 -4.40 16.92
CA ILE A 35 25.58 -5.87 16.90
C ILE A 35 26.77 -6.52 17.60
N ASP A 36 28.00 -6.03 17.42
CA ASP A 36 29.21 -6.54 18.06
C ASP A 36 29.40 -6.11 19.51
N GLY A 37 28.54 -5.23 20.02
CA GLY A 37 28.71 -4.65 21.35
C GLY A 37 29.92 -3.73 21.48
N ARG A 38 30.52 -3.32 20.36
CA ARG A 38 31.62 -2.32 20.30
C ARG A 38 31.12 -0.89 20.48
N ALA A 39 29.81 -0.68 20.40
CA ALA A 39 29.15 0.58 20.70
C ALA A 39 27.80 0.31 21.40
N PRO A 40 27.38 1.18 22.34
CA PRO A 40 26.06 1.09 22.94
C PRO A 40 24.98 1.35 21.88
N VAL A 41 23.91 0.56 21.94
CA VAL A 41 22.73 0.73 21.06
C VAL A 41 21.92 1.93 21.56
N PRO A 42 21.58 2.91 20.70
CA PRO A 42 20.69 4.00 21.08
C PRO A 42 19.36 3.47 21.61
N LEU A 43 18.85 4.06 22.70
CA LEU A 43 17.66 3.55 23.39
C LEU A 43 16.43 3.49 22.47
N ALA A 44 16.23 4.50 21.62
CA ALA A 44 15.13 4.54 20.67
C ALA A 44 15.19 3.38 19.66
N VAL A 45 16.38 3.10 19.11
CA VAL A 45 16.61 1.99 18.18
C VAL A 45 16.35 0.64 18.86
N ALA A 46 16.85 0.49 20.10
CA ALA A 46 16.62 -0.70 20.89
C ALA A 46 15.12 -0.96 21.13
N ALA A 47 14.38 0.07 21.57
CA ALA A 47 12.94 -0.03 21.82
C ALA A 47 12.16 -0.37 20.55
N TRP A 48 12.54 0.25 19.42
CA TRP A 48 11.92 0.01 18.13
C TRP A 48 12.12 -1.42 17.62
N ILE A 49 13.36 -1.93 17.65
CA ILE A 49 13.65 -3.31 17.22
C ILE A 49 12.97 -4.35 18.12
N GLU A 50 12.88 -4.09 19.43
CA GLU A 50 12.14 -4.96 20.35
C GLU A 50 10.65 -5.01 20.03
N ALA A 51 10.04 -3.87 19.73
CA ALA A 51 8.63 -3.79 19.34
C ALA A 51 8.39 -4.53 18.02
N LEU A 52 9.29 -4.37 17.04
CA LEU A 52 9.20 -5.05 15.75
C LEU A 52 9.32 -6.56 15.89
N ALA A 53 10.29 -7.05 16.66
CA ALA A 53 10.46 -8.47 16.94
C ALA A 53 9.21 -9.07 17.64
N LYS A 54 8.63 -8.35 18.61
CA LYS A 54 7.38 -8.76 19.26
C LYS A 54 6.20 -8.82 18.29
N ALA A 55 6.05 -7.81 17.43
CA ALA A 55 4.99 -7.78 16.42
C ALA A 55 5.14 -8.94 15.43
N HIS A 56 6.36 -9.22 14.97
CA HIS A 56 6.65 -10.33 14.07
C HIS A 56 6.29 -11.69 14.68
N SER A 57 6.57 -11.91 15.97
CA SER A 57 6.16 -13.13 16.67
C SER A 57 4.65 -13.22 16.91
N ALA A 58 3.96 -12.10 17.06
CA ALA A 58 2.52 -12.06 17.33
C ALA A 58 1.66 -12.26 16.08
N LEU A 59 2.21 -12.01 14.88
CA LEU A 59 1.49 -12.12 13.61
C LEU A 59 1.80 -13.46 12.94
N PRO A 60 0.92 -14.48 13.04
CA PRO A 60 1.12 -15.71 12.30
C PRO A 60 1.09 -15.44 10.79
N PRO A 61 1.86 -16.19 9.99
CA PRO A 61 1.86 -16.03 8.54
C PRO A 61 0.43 -16.20 8.01
N PRO A 62 -0.03 -15.33 7.07
CA PRO A 62 -1.36 -15.46 6.51
C PRO A 62 -1.45 -16.83 5.85
N ARG A 63 -2.45 -17.62 6.26
CA ARG A 63 -2.79 -18.84 5.54
C ARG A 63 -3.37 -18.42 4.21
N LEU A 64 -2.51 -18.32 3.19
CA LEU A 64 -2.95 -18.29 1.80
C LEU A 64 -3.68 -19.62 1.58
N ARG A 65 -5.00 -19.61 1.74
CA ARG A 65 -5.83 -20.78 1.43
C ARG A 65 -5.44 -21.15 0.00
N GLN A 66 -4.81 -22.31 -0.18
CA GLN A 66 -4.78 -22.96 -1.48
C GLN A 66 -6.24 -22.99 -1.89
N GLN A 67 -6.56 -22.23 -2.94
CA GLN A 67 -7.88 -22.20 -3.52
C GLN A 67 -8.08 -23.58 -4.12
N ILE A 68 -8.49 -24.53 -3.29
CA ILE A 68 -9.00 -25.81 -3.76
C ILE A 68 -10.13 -25.37 -4.67
N SER A 69 -9.95 -25.62 -5.95
CA SER A 69 -10.99 -25.55 -6.96
C SER A 69 -12.10 -26.50 -6.50
N ALA A 70 -12.95 -26.02 -5.61
CA ALA A 70 -14.18 -26.67 -5.26
C ALA A 70 -15.12 -26.39 -6.42
N THR A 71 -15.03 -27.25 -7.42
CA THR A 71 -16.15 -27.55 -8.31
C THR A 71 -17.26 -28.14 -7.43
N HIS A 72 -17.91 -27.31 -6.62
CA HIS A 72 -19.12 -27.71 -5.94
C HIS A 72 -20.28 -27.39 -6.90
N THR A 73 -20.42 -28.25 -7.91
CA THR A 73 -21.71 -28.45 -8.55
C THR A 73 -22.62 -29.04 -7.50
N THR A 74 -23.39 -28.18 -6.85
CA THR A 74 -24.62 -28.58 -6.18
C THR A 74 -25.74 -27.82 -6.85
N PRO A 75 -26.71 -28.49 -7.48
CA PRO A 75 -27.93 -27.84 -7.87
C PRO A 75 -28.67 -27.56 -6.56
N ALA A 76 -28.44 -26.38 -5.99
CA ALA A 76 -29.25 -25.87 -4.90
C ALA A 76 -30.66 -25.71 -5.47
N GLY A 77 -31.55 -26.62 -5.06
CA GLY A 77 -32.96 -26.59 -5.41
C GLY A 77 -33.53 -25.20 -5.14
N ALA A 78 -34.33 -24.72 -6.10
CA ALA A 78 -34.97 -23.42 -6.03
C ALA A 78 -35.71 -23.25 -4.69
N LEU A 79 -35.19 -22.36 -3.84
CA LEU A 79 -35.91 -21.90 -2.66
C LEU A 79 -37.02 -20.98 -3.15
N ASN A 80 -38.25 -21.50 -3.23
CA ASN A 80 -39.43 -20.69 -3.52
C ASN A 80 -39.78 -19.86 -2.27
N VAL A 81 -39.36 -18.60 -2.27
CA VAL A 81 -39.77 -17.62 -1.25
C VAL A 81 -41.22 -17.22 -1.57
N GLN A 82 -42.16 -17.72 -0.77
CA GLN A 82 -43.55 -17.28 -0.84
C GLN A 82 -43.64 -15.84 -0.32
N ALA A 83 -43.84 -14.89 -1.23
CA ALA A 83 -44.13 -13.51 -0.89
C ALA A 83 -45.55 -13.42 -0.28
N PHE A 84 -45.63 -12.93 0.95
CA PHE A 84 -46.89 -12.57 1.59
C PHE A 84 -47.54 -11.38 0.85
N PRO A 85 -48.85 -11.44 0.50
CA PRO A 85 -49.53 -10.32 -0.12
C PRO A 85 -50.09 -9.36 0.94
N GLY A 86 -49.77 -8.07 0.81
CA GLY A 86 -50.29 -6.96 1.61
C GLY A 86 -49.39 -6.68 2.81
N ILE A 87 -48.85 -5.48 3.00
CA ILE A 87 -49.54 -4.18 3.11
C ILE A 87 -48.67 -3.08 2.48
N GLY A 88 -49.32 -2.05 1.92
CA GLY A 88 -48.76 -1.00 1.06
C GLY A 88 -47.41 -0.40 1.47
N GLN A 89 -46.56 -0.22 0.46
CA GLN A 89 -45.22 0.32 0.51
C GLN A 89 -45.25 1.83 0.83
N PRO A 90 -44.66 2.32 1.94
CA PRO A 90 -44.27 3.71 2.04
C PRO A 90 -43.00 3.90 1.20
N ARG A 91 -43.06 4.81 0.22
CA ARG A 91 -41.90 5.19 -0.59
C ARG A 91 -40.75 5.66 0.31
N PRO A 92 -39.56 5.02 0.32
CA PRO A 92 -38.41 5.62 0.96
C PRO A 92 -38.00 6.83 0.12
N HIS A 93 -38.04 8.01 0.74
CA HIS A 93 -37.49 9.23 0.16
C HIS A 93 -35.99 9.00 -0.03
N GLY A 94 -35.56 8.96 -1.29
CA GLY A 94 -34.16 8.79 -1.64
C GLY A 94 -33.35 9.99 -1.14
N VAL A 95 -32.53 9.77 -0.13
CA VAL A 95 -31.47 10.71 0.22
C VAL A 95 -30.39 10.56 -0.86
N VAL A 96 -30.36 11.50 -1.79
CA VAL A 96 -29.28 11.62 -2.77
C VAL A 96 -28.06 12.18 -2.02
N LEU A 97 -27.14 11.31 -1.61
CA LEU A 97 -25.80 11.72 -1.21
C LEU A 97 -25.03 12.18 -2.46
N GLN A 98 -25.03 13.48 -2.73
CA GLN A 98 -24.11 14.07 -3.71
C GLN A 98 -22.68 14.06 -3.14
N PRO A 99 -21.70 13.49 -3.85
CA PRO A 99 -20.29 13.66 -3.50
C PRO A 99 -19.86 15.13 -3.74
N PRO A 100 -19.04 15.73 -2.85
CA PRO A 100 -18.66 17.15 -2.91
C PRO A 100 -17.59 17.47 -3.97
N TYR A 101 -17.29 16.55 -4.88
CA TYR A 101 -16.27 16.74 -5.92
C TYR A 101 -16.86 16.49 -7.31
N PRO A 102 -16.57 17.38 -8.29
CA PRO A 102 -17.05 17.22 -9.64
C PRO A 102 -16.42 15.99 -10.29
N ARG A 103 -17.27 15.06 -10.73
CA ARG A 103 -16.87 13.88 -11.51
C ARG A 103 -16.36 14.38 -12.86
N ARG A 104 -15.05 14.33 -13.11
CA ARG A 104 -14.48 14.61 -14.44
C ARG A 104 -15.01 13.58 -15.43
N HIS A 105 -15.83 14.01 -16.38
CA HIS A 105 -16.19 13.22 -17.55
C HIS A 105 -15.01 13.27 -18.54
N MET A 106 -14.38 12.12 -18.81
CA MET A 106 -13.47 11.98 -19.95
C MET A 106 -14.24 11.54 -21.20
N LEU A 107 -14.11 12.38 -22.24
CA LEU A 107 -14.15 12.10 -23.68
C LEU A 107 -15.39 11.41 -24.27
N ALA A 108 -16.27 12.22 -24.87
CA ALA A 108 -17.01 11.86 -26.07
C ALA A 108 -16.87 12.99 -27.09
N GLY A 109 -16.28 12.66 -28.25
CA GLY A 109 -15.92 13.60 -29.31
C GLY A 109 -17.12 14.30 -29.95
N GLY A 110 -16.93 15.58 -30.23
CA GLY A 110 -17.78 16.39 -31.09
C GLY A 110 -16.89 17.15 -32.07
N LEU A 111 -16.96 16.76 -33.34
CA LEU A 111 -16.17 17.26 -34.46
C LEU A 111 -16.67 18.64 -34.95
N ARG A 112 -15.70 19.46 -35.43
CA ARG A 112 -15.77 20.51 -36.48
C ARG A 112 -16.02 22.00 -36.05
N PRO A 113 -15.79 23.00 -36.93
CA PRO A 113 -14.50 23.39 -37.54
C PRO A 113 -14.31 24.94 -37.68
N GLY A 114 -13.08 25.39 -37.99
CA GLY A 114 -12.77 26.76 -38.48
C GLY A 114 -12.41 27.74 -37.37
N THR A 115 -11.39 28.62 -37.47
CA THR A 115 -10.76 29.20 -38.65
C THR A 115 -9.33 29.57 -38.28
N VAL A 116 -8.41 29.27 -39.21
CA VAL A 116 -6.99 29.59 -39.17
C VAL A 116 -6.77 31.11 -39.11
N GLY A 117 -5.92 31.55 -38.20
CA GLY A 117 -5.39 32.90 -38.12
C GLY A 117 -3.93 32.89 -37.63
N THR A 118 -3.02 32.95 -38.60
CA THR A 118 -1.66 33.53 -38.55
C THR A 118 -0.57 32.90 -37.65
N HIS A 119 0.34 32.15 -38.32
CA HIS A 119 1.80 32.17 -38.11
C HIS A 119 2.33 33.63 -38.20
N PRO A 120 3.56 33.99 -37.76
CA PRO A 120 4.79 33.17 -37.68
C PRO A 120 5.59 33.45 -36.36
N LYS A 121 6.83 33.06 -36.07
CA LYS A 121 8.00 32.56 -36.80
C LYS A 121 9.04 32.13 -35.73
N GLU A 122 9.95 31.24 -36.13
CA GLU A 122 11.32 31.08 -35.62
C GLU A 122 11.57 30.58 -34.17
N GLY A 123 12.07 29.34 -34.07
CA GLY A 123 13.10 28.99 -33.08
C GLY A 123 14.48 29.50 -33.55
N PRO A 124 15.62 28.87 -33.20
CA PRO A 124 15.80 27.70 -32.32
C PRO A 124 17.02 27.83 -31.37
N ASP A 125 17.26 26.75 -30.63
CA ASP A 125 18.58 26.22 -30.21
C ASP A 125 19.61 27.12 -29.51
N HIS A 126 19.92 26.76 -28.25
CA HIS A 126 21.29 26.38 -27.93
C HIS A 126 21.38 25.58 -26.62
N GLU A 127 21.82 24.33 -26.73
CA GLU A 127 22.77 23.69 -25.80
C GLU A 127 24.09 23.48 -26.56
N PRO A 128 25.21 23.02 -25.96
CA PRO A 128 25.75 23.15 -24.60
C PRO A 128 27.13 23.83 -24.59
N ARG A 129 27.68 24.15 -23.40
CA ARG A 129 29.16 24.14 -23.25
C ARG A 129 29.65 23.88 -21.81
N PRO A 130 30.65 23.00 -21.62
CA PRO A 130 31.28 22.72 -20.33
C PRO A 130 32.53 23.59 -20.09
N LEU A 131 33.02 23.57 -18.85
CA LEU A 131 34.37 23.99 -18.43
C LEU A 131 35.11 22.80 -17.82
#